data_AF-A0A6N7M8H2-F1
#
_entry.id   AF-A0A6N7M8H2-F1
#
_cell.length_a   1.000
_cell.length_b   1.000
_cell.length_c   1.000
_cell.angle_alpha   90.00
_cell.angle_beta   90.00
_cell.angle_gamma   90.00
#
_symmetry.space_group_name_H-M   'P 1'
#
loop_
_entity.id
_entity.type
_entity.pdbx_description
1 polymer ?
#
loop_
_entity_poly.entity_id
_entity_poly.type
_entity_poly.pdbx_seq_one_letter_code
_entity_poly.pdbx_strand_id
1 'polypeptide(L)' 'MPIIKIILDAISPNIRELLVNFVLSLSVEAAKTPNPWDDILVSILRILLDIRD' A
#
# COMPACT_ATOMS: atom_id res chain seq x y z
N MET A 1 -5.70 9.73 15.66
CA MET A 1 -5.69 8.47 14.89
C MET A 1 -5.86 8.84 13.42
N PRO A 2 -4.94 8.49 12.51
CA PRO A 2 -5.08 8.89 11.11
C PRO A 2 -6.35 8.27 10.51
N ILE A 3 -7.13 9.08 9.79
CA ILE A 3 -8.44 8.71 9.20
C ILE A 3 -8.34 7.43 8.35
N ILE A 4 -7.21 7.26 7.65
CA ILE A 4 -6.91 6.08 6.84
C ILE A 4 -7.03 4.79 7.65
N LYS A 5 -6.52 4.76 8.90
CA LYS A 5 -6.59 3.55 9.74
C LYS A 5 -8.02 3.17 10.08
N ILE A 6 -8.86 4.16 10.40
CA ILE A 6 -10.29 3.93 10.71
C ILE A 6 -11.02 3.35 9.49
N ILE A 7 -10.70 3.85 8.29
CA ILE A 7 -11.29 3.32 7.05
C ILE A 7 -10.84 1.88 6.81
N LEU A 8 -9.55 1.59 6.96
CA LEU A 8 -9.02 0.24 6.74
C LEU A 8 -9.57 -0.81 7.72
N ASP A 9 -9.87 -0.39 8.95
CA ASP A 9 -10.50 -1.24 9.96
C ASP A 9 -12.01 -1.46 9.68
N ALA A 10 -12.64 -0.58 8.89
CA ALA A 10 -14.07 -0.60 8.59
C ALA A 10 -14.43 -1.22 7.22
N ILE A 11 -13.49 -1.30 6.27
CA ILE A 11 -13.74 -1.89 4.95
C ILE A 11 -13.89 -3.41 5.02
N SER A 12 -14.59 -3.98 4.04
CA SER A 12 -14.75 -5.43 3.95
C SER A 12 -13.42 -6.14 3.63
N PRO A 13 -13.25 -7.42 4.06
CA PRO A 13 -12.01 -8.17 3.84
C PRO A 13 -11.59 -8.24 2.36
N ASN A 14 -12.56 -8.43 1.45
CA ASN A 14 -12.29 -8.49 0.02
C ASN A 14 -11.75 -7.15 -0.54
N ILE A 15 -12.27 -6.01 -0.09
CA ILE A 15 -11.77 -4.70 -0.51
C ILE A 15 -10.38 -4.45 0.08
N ARG A 16 -10.14 -4.88 1.33
CA ARG A 16 -8.81 -4.81 1.94
C ARG A 16 -7.79 -5.60 1.13
N GLU A 17 -8.13 -6.83 0.74
CA GLU A 17 -7.27 -7.68 -0.08
C GLU A 17 -6.93 -7.05 -1.44
N LEU A 18 -7.93 -6.48 -2.12
CA LEU A 18 -7.70 -5.78 -3.39
C LEU A 18 -6.75 -4.58 -3.24
N LEU A 19 -6.88 -3.80 -2.16
CA LEU A 19 -5.97 -2.69 -1.86
C LEU A 19 -4.54 -3.17 -1.57
N VAL A 20 -4.39 -4.27 -0.82
CA VAL A 20 -3.08 -4.88 -0.54
C VAL A 20 -2.43 -5.33 -1.85
N ASN A 21 -3.16 -6.07 -2.68
CA ASN A 21 -2.67 -6.56 -3.97
C ASN A 21 -2.28 -5.41 -4.91
N PHE A 22 -3.03 -4.31 -4.89
CA PHE A 22 -2.68 -3.11 -5.63
C PHE A 22 -1.33 -2.53 -5.16
N VAL A 23 -1.12 -2.33 -3.87
CA VAL A 23 0.15 -1.79 -3.35
C VAL A 23 1.33 -2.74 -3.59
N LEU A 24 1.10 -4.05 -3.53
CA LEU A 24 2.11 -5.04 -3.93
C LEU A 24 2.46 -4.92 -5.42
N SER A 25 1.46 -4.73 -6.30
CA SER A 25 1.71 -4.53 -7.74
C SER A 25 2.49 -3.24 -8.03
N LEU A 26 2.28 -2.17 -7.26
CA LEU A 26 3.06 -0.94 -7.38
C LEU A 26 4.55 -1.16 -7.07
N SER A 27 4.88 -2.12 -6.20
CA SER A 27 6.28 -2.47 -5.92
C SER A 27 6.97 -3.06 -7.16
N VAL A 28 6.22 -3.85 -7.94
CA VAL A 28 6.71 -4.43 -9.21
C VAL A 28 6.91 -3.35 -10.27
N GLU A 29 6.02 -2.36 -10.32
CA GLU A 29 6.15 -1.25 -11.27
C GLU A 29 7.26 -0.27 -10.87
N ALA A 30 7.41 0.05 -9.58
CA ALA A 30 8.48 0.91 -9.07
C ALA A 30 9.87 0.35 -9.42
N ALA A 31 10.06 -0.97 -9.31
CA ALA A 31 11.30 -1.64 -9.67
C ALA A 31 11.66 -1.55 -11.17
N LYS A 32 10.73 -1.13 -12.03
CA LYS A 32 10.99 -0.93 -13.48
C LYS A 32 11.51 0.47 -13.80
N THR A 33 11.46 1.40 -12.86
CA THR A 33 11.91 2.77 -13.06
C THR A 33 13.20 3.03 -12.27
N PRO A 34 14.07 3.94 -12.71
CA PRO A 34 15.22 4.38 -11.92
C PRO A 34 14.84 5.47 -10.90
N ASN A 35 13.54 5.76 -10.71
CA ASN A 35 13.09 6.86 -9.86
C ASN A 35 12.98 6.41 -8.39
N PRO A 36 13.90 6.82 -7.50
CA PRO A 36 13.89 6.38 -6.11
C PRO A 36 12.65 6.84 -5.33
N TRP A 37 11.95 7.87 -5.82
CA TRP A 37 10.70 8.31 -5.21
C TRP A 37 9.56 7.29 -5.35
N ASP A 38 9.59 6.44 -6.37
CA ASP A 38 8.57 5.41 -6.58
C ASP A 38 8.65 4.34 -5.47
N ASP A 39 9.87 3.88 -5.14
CA ASP A 39 10.11 2.96 -4.02
C ASP A 39 9.75 3.56 -2.66
N ILE A 40 10.06 4.85 -2.45
CA ILE A 40 9.71 5.58 -1.23
C ILE A 40 8.18 5.67 -1.09
N LEU A 41 7.47 6.02 -2.16
CA LEU A 41 6.01 6.11 -2.17
C LEU A 41 5.38 4.75 -1.82
N VAL A 42 5.83 3.67 -2.47
CA VAL A 42 5.37 2.31 -2.18
C VAL A 42 5.61 1.94 -0.71
N SER A 43 6.78 2.28 -0.17
CA SER A 43 7.13 2.03 1.23
C SER A 43 6.21 2.78 2.20
N ILE A 44 5.89 4.05 1.92
CA ILE A 44 4.94 4.84 2.72
C ILE A 44 3.54 4.22 2.67
N LEU A 45 3.07 3.79 1.49
CA LEU A 45 1.77 3.15 1.33
C LEU A 45 1.68 1.85 2.13
N ARG A 46 2.73 1.02 2.11
CA ARG A 46 2.79 -0.21 2.93
C ARG A 46 2.65 0.09 4.43
N ILE A 47 3.34 1.12 4.93
CA ILE A 47 3.24 1.55 6.34
C ILE A 47 1.83 2.05 6.67
N LEU A 48 1.24 2.90 5.82
CA LEU A 48 -0.09 3.45 6.04
C LEU A 48 -1.18 2.38 6.05
N LEU A 49 -0.99 1.30 5.28
CA LEU A 49 -1.93 0.20 5.16
C LEU A 49 -1.67 -0.96 6.14
N ASP A 50 -0.63 -0.87 6.98
CA ASP A 50 -0.13 -1.97 7.84
C ASP A 50 0.07 -3.27 7.06
N ILE A 51 0.69 -3.16 5.88
CA ILE A 51 1.11 -4.29 5.06
C ILE A 51 2.52 -4.65 5.51
N ARG A 52 2.65 -5.80 6.18
CA ARG A 52 3.93 -6.37 6.63
C ARG A 52 4.37 -7.43 5.65
N ASP A 53 5.67 -7.48 5.38
CA ASP A 53 6.31 -8.52 4.54
C ASP A 53 6.13 -9.93 5.12
#